data_AF-A0A2E7SX03-F1
#
_entry.id   AF-A0A2E7SX03-F1
#
_cell.length_a   1.000
_cell.length_b   1.000
_cell.length_c   1.000
_cell.angle_alpha   90.00
_cell.angle_beta   90.00
_cell.angle_gamma   90.00
#
_symmetry.space_group_name_H-M   'P 1'
#
loop_
_entity.id
_entity.type
_entity.pdbx_description
1 polymer ?
#
loop_
_entity_poly.entity_id
_entity_poly.type
_entity_poly.pdbx_seq_one_letter_code
_entity_poly.pdbx_strand_id
1 'polypeptide(L)'
;EYTFKGQTAHSAGSPWRGRSALDAVELMNIGWNFRREHLRPSYRVHYVITDGGDQPNVVPRNASVWYYLREIDYKHIMDLFDMSNNIAKGAALMSNTELISTRILGSAWPRYFSKPVATAMYDNIKEVGLPEWSDADQTLAKAVQKEAGHEEPEGLATEIDTLRKPLPEKYNKGGGSDDIGDISWTVPTVTLRFPSNIPGLPGHNWLNSIAMATPIAHKGAVAGAKVVAMTLVDLFTDPSIVADAKKYYQEEQASKMEYKPMIRDEDTPAIDLNRKIMATYRNEMKKYYYNPKKYDTYLKQLGIKYPTVK
;
A
#
# COMPACT_ATOMS: atom_id res chain seq x y z
N GLU A 1 -0.38 -15.37 3.89
CA GLU A 1 0.10 -16.39 2.92
C GLU A 1 -0.24 -17.76 3.48
N TYR A 2 -0.73 -18.64 2.63
CA TYR A 2 -1.10 -20.01 2.94
C TYR A 2 -0.20 -20.95 2.16
N THR A 3 0.36 -21.95 2.83
CA THR A 3 1.19 -22.98 2.19
C THR A 3 0.58 -24.35 2.42
N PHE A 4 0.42 -25.08 1.33
CA PHE A 4 -0.10 -26.45 1.33
C PHE A 4 1.03 -27.43 1.03
N LYS A 5 0.90 -28.63 1.57
CA LYS A 5 1.79 -29.75 1.34
C LYS A 5 0.99 -30.97 0.90
N GLY A 6 1.44 -31.58 -0.17
CA GLY A 6 0.88 -32.78 -0.73
C GLY A 6 1.94 -33.86 -0.95
N GLN A 7 1.78 -34.61 -2.02
CA GLN A 7 2.59 -35.77 -2.36
C GLN A 7 2.95 -35.77 -3.84
N THR A 8 4.24 -35.86 -4.12
CA THR A 8 4.76 -35.93 -5.50
C THR A 8 4.41 -37.26 -6.15
N ALA A 9 4.11 -37.22 -7.43
CA ALA A 9 4.06 -38.37 -8.32
C ALA A 9 4.39 -37.91 -9.74
N HIS A 10 4.76 -38.84 -10.61
CA HIS A 10 4.87 -38.55 -12.03
C HIS A 10 3.47 -38.25 -12.59
N SER A 11 3.25 -37.05 -13.15
CA SER A 11 1.90 -36.60 -13.56
C SER A 11 1.28 -37.47 -14.64
N ALA A 12 2.09 -38.04 -15.56
CA ALA A 12 1.61 -39.02 -16.55
C ALA A 12 1.62 -40.48 -16.06
N GLY A 13 2.73 -40.94 -15.48
CA GLY A 13 2.94 -42.37 -15.20
C GLY A 13 2.17 -42.91 -14.00
N SER A 14 1.92 -42.09 -12.98
CA SER A 14 1.20 -42.56 -11.79
C SER A 14 0.49 -41.44 -11.00
N PRO A 15 -0.32 -40.57 -11.64
CA PRO A 15 -0.91 -39.41 -10.98
C PRO A 15 -1.78 -39.76 -9.76
N TRP A 16 -2.43 -40.91 -9.73
CA TRP A 16 -3.26 -41.38 -8.61
C TRP A 16 -2.50 -41.53 -7.27
N ARG A 17 -1.16 -41.63 -7.33
CA ARG A 17 -0.29 -41.68 -6.16
C ARG A 17 0.08 -40.29 -5.62
N GLY A 18 -0.27 -39.23 -6.32
CA GLY A 18 0.03 -37.85 -5.95
C GLY A 18 -1.12 -37.18 -5.21
N ARG A 19 -0.79 -36.09 -4.50
CA ARG A 19 -1.73 -35.13 -3.93
C ARG A 19 -1.17 -33.75 -4.24
N SER A 20 -1.82 -33.00 -5.11
CA SER A 20 -1.29 -31.75 -5.62
C SER A 20 -1.55 -30.63 -4.62
N ALA A 21 -0.48 -30.05 -4.07
CA ALA A 21 -0.61 -28.83 -3.27
C ALA A 21 -1.12 -27.64 -4.09
N LEU A 22 -0.83 -27.61 -5.41
CA LEU A 22 -1.35 -26.59 -6.31
C LEU A 22 -2.88 -26.68 -6.44
N ASP A 23 -3.45 -27.89 -6.45
CA ASP A 23 -4.91 -28.05 -6.50
C ASP A 23 -5.55 -27.43 -5.26
N ALA A 24 -4.92 -27.54 -4.08
CA ALA A 24 -5.39 -26.87 -2.87
C ALA A 24 -5.37 -25.33 -3.00
N VAL A 25 -4.32 -24.77 -3.62
CA VAL A 25 -4.25 -23.32 -3.91
C VAL A 25 -5.37 -22.90 -4.88
N GLU A 26 -5.59 -23.66 -5.95
CA GLU A 26 -6.64 -23.37 -6.92
C GLU A 26 -8.04 -23.49 -6.31
N LEU A 27 -8.28 -24.53 -5.50
CA LEU A 27 -9.53 -24.71 -4.79
C LEU A 27 -9.79 -23.59 -3.78
N MET A 28 -8.74 -23.09 -3.11
CA MET A 28 -8.86 -21.92 -2.25
C MET A 28 -9.26 -20.67 -3.06
N ASN A 29 -8.67 -20.46 -4.23
CA ASN A 29 -9.05 -19.38 -5.15
C ASN A 29 -10.50 -19.50 -5.62
N ILE A 30 -10.93 -20.72 -5.97
CA ILE A 30 -12.32 -21.01 -6.36
C ILE A 30 -13.28 -20.72 -5.20
N GLY A 31 -12.93 -21.13 -3.99
CA GLY A 31 -13.70 -20.82 -2.78
C GLY A 31 -13.89 -19.32 -2.59
N TRP A 32 -12.83 -18.52 -2.82
CA TRP A 32 -12.93 -17.07 -2.82
C TRP A 32 -13.78 -16.51 -3.96
N ASN A 33 -13.72 -17.10 -5.16
CA ASN A 33 -14.54 -16.66 -6.29
C ASN A 33 -16.03 -16.78 -5.99
N PHE A 34 -16.48 -17.91 -5.41
CA PHE A 34 -17.87 -18.07 -4.97
C PHE A 34 -18.19 -17.23 -3.75
N ARG A 35 -17.25 -17.04 -2.82
CA ARG A 35 -17.49 -16.21 -1.62
C ARG A 35 -17.83 -14.76 -1.97
N ARG A 36 -17.34 -14.23 -3.10
CA ARG A 36 -17.55 -12.83 -3.52
C ARG A 36 -19.00 -12.41 -3.63
N GLU A 37 -19.91 -13.32 -3.97
CA GLU A 37 -21.36 -13.04 -4.03
C GLU A 37 -21.93 -12.63 -2.67
N HIS A 38 -21.31 -13.09 -1.58
CA HIS A 38 -21.81 -12.93 -0.22
C HIS A 38 -20.95 -11.96 0.63
N LEU A 39 -20.23 -11.06 -0.02
CA LEU A 39 -19.45 -10.01 0.63
C LEU A 39 -20.16 -8.65 0.56
N ARG A 40 -19.98 -7.80 1.58
CA ARG A 40 -20.32 -6.36 1.50
C ARG A 40 -19.60 -5.68 0.31
N PRO A 41 -20.16 -4.61 -0.25
CA PRO A 41 -19.54 -3.87 -1.36
C PRO A 41 -18.15 -3.27 -1.07
N SER A 42 -17.79 -3.06 0.19
CA SER A 42 -16.51 -2.54 0.67
C SER A 42 -15.38 -3.58 0.68
N TYR A 43 -15.70 -4.88 0.73
CA TYR A 43 -14.68 -5.92 0.80
C TYR A 43 -13.83 -5.96 -0.46
N ARG A 44 -12.53 -6.17 -0.27
CA ARG A 44 -11.63 -6.52 -1.37
C ARG A 44 -10.77 -7.71 -0.97
N VAL A 45 -10.65 -8.64 -1.89
CA VAL A 45 -9.77 -9.81 -1.78
C VAL A 45 -8.96 -9.89 -3.06
N HIS A 46 -7.65 -9.90 -2.94
CA HIS A 46 -6.72 -10.01 -4.06
C HIS A 46 -5.66 -11.04 -3.70
N TYR A 47 -5.07 -11.71 -4.68
CA TYR A 47 -4.06 -12.71 -4.41
C TYR A 47 -3.01 -12.80 -5.51
N VAL A 48 -1.89 -13.42 -5.15
CA VAL A 48 -0.89 -13.94 -6.07
C VAL A 48 -0.47 -15.34 -5.60
N ILE A 49 -0.27 -16.26 -6.54
CA ILE A 49 0.35 -17.56 -6.25
C ILE A 49 1.85 -17.31 -6.12
N THR A 50 2.40 -17.47 -4.91
CA THR A 50 3.81 -17.20 -4.62
C THR A 50 4.70 -18.40 -4.93
N ASP A 51 4.13 -19.59 -4.92
CA ASP A 51 4.75 -20.84 -5.36
C ASP A 51 3.67 -21.74 -5.98
N GLY A 52 3.83 -22.08 -7.26
CA GLY A 52 2.91 -22.94 -8.00
C GLY A 52 3.45 -24.35 -8.27
N GLY A 53 4.59 -24.72 -7.69
CA GLY A 53 5.33 -25.93 -8.02
C GLY A 53 6.39 -25.73 -9.11
N ASP A 54 7.29 -26.72 -9.22
CA ASP A 54 8.54 -26.57 -9.98
C ASP A 54 8.40 -26.93 -11.47
N GLN A 55 7.74 -28.05 -11.79
CA GLN A 55 7.63 -28.57 -13.15
C GLN A 55 6.25 -29.18 -13.45
N PRO A 56 5.73 -29.01 -14.68
CA PRO A 56 4.38 -29.48 -15.03
C PRO A 56 4.23 -31.00 -15.08
N ASN A 57 5.32 -31.76 -15.24
CA ASN A 57 5.31 -33.23 -15.28
C ASN A 57 5.44 -33.89 -13.89
N VAL A 58 5.51 -33.10 -12.82
CA VAL A 58 5.57 -33.56 -11.42
C VAL A 58 4.39 -32.98 -10.64
N VAL A 59 3.64 -33.83 -9.95
CA VAL A 59 2.57 -33.36 -9.04
C VAL A 59 3.18 -32.48 -7.94
N PRO A 60 2.77 -31.20 -7.79
CA PRO A 60 3.41 -30.28 -6.83
C PRO A 60 3.32 -30.77 -5.38
N ARG A 61 4.49 -30.90 -4.73
CA ARG A 61 4.55 -31.23 -3.29
C ARG A 61 4.15 -30.05 -2.43
N ASN A 62 4.58 -28.85 -2.78
CA ASN A 62 4.28 -27.63 -2.05
C ASN A 62 3.73 -26.61 -3.04
N ALA A 63 2.83 -25.77 -2.55
CA ALA A 63 2.34 -24.61 -3.26
C ALA A 63 1.87 -23.57 -2.24
N SER A 64 2.03 -22.29 -2.57
CA SER A 64 1.70 -21.18 -1.69
C SER A 64 0.94 -20.07 -2.41
N VAL A 65 0.03 -19.43 -1.69
CA VAL A 65 -0.76 -18.30 -2.16
C VAL A 65 -0.82 -17.20 -1.12
N TRP A 66 -0.58 -15.97 -1.56
CA TRP A 66 -0.62 -14.80 -0.72
C TRP A 66 -1.84 -13.93 -1.05
N TYR A 67 -2.67 -13.69 -0.03
CA TYR A 67 -3.86 -12.84 -0.12
C TYR A 67 -3.67 -11.49 0.57
N TYR A 68 -4.27 -10.46 -0.02
CA TYR A 68 -4.71 -9.24 0.67
C TYR A 68 -6.20 -9.36 1.00
N LEU A 69 -6.55 -9.19 2.27
CA LEU A 69 -7.92 -9.16 2.79
C LEU A 69 -8.20 -7.74 3.28
N ARG A 70 -9.18 -7.05 2.71
CA ARG A 70 -9.40 -5.62 2.99
C ARG A 70 -10.87 -5.30 3.27
N GLU A 71 -11.05 -4.50 4.31
CA GLU A 71 -12.31 -3.87 4.71
C GLU A 71 -11.99 -2.49 5.33
N ILE A 72 -13.01 -1.73 5.69
CA ILE A 72 -12.96 -0.38 6.25
C ILE A 72 -12.99 -0.38 7.79
N ASP A 73 -13.31 -1.48 8.45
CA ASP A 73 -13.24 -1.61 9.91
C ASP A 73 -12.60 -2.92 10.40
N TYR A 74 -12.06 -2.88 11.63
CA TYR A 74 -11.29 -3.99 12.22
C TYR A 74 -12.09 -5.29 12.30
N LYS A 75 -13.33 -5.22 12.76
CA LYS A 75 -14.16 -6.41 12.98
C LYS A 75 -14.31 -7.17 11.65
N HIS A 76 -14.66 -6.48 10.59
CA HIS A 76 -14.90 -7.13 9.31
C HIS A 76 -13.61 -7.57 8.61
N ILE A 77 -12.47 -6.93 8.89
CA ILE A 77 -11.14 -7.43 8.49
C ILE A 77 -10.88 -8.79 9.17
N MET A 78 -11.13 -8.92 10.47
CA MET A 78 -10.96 -10.19 11.17
C MET A 78 -11.95 -11.26 10.71
N ASP A 79 -13.20 -10.87 10.43
CA ASP A 79 -14.18 -11.79 9.84
C ASP A 79 -13.69 -12.34 8.48
N LEU A 80 -13.04 -11.51 7.61
CA LEU A 80 -12.40 -12.03 6.39
C LEU A 80 -11.27 -13.00 6.70
N PHE A 81 -10.43 -12.68 7.68
CA PHE A 81 -9.28 -13.48 8.03
C PHE A 81 -9.73 -14.88 8.47
N ASP A 82 -10.76 -14.97 9.32
CA ASP A 82 -11.35 -16.23 9.75
C ASP A 82 -11.99 -17.00 8.59
N MET A 83 -12.72 -16.30 7.71
CA MET A 83 -13.25 -16.91 6.47
C MET A 83 -12.13 -17.48 5.60
N SER A 84 -11.03 -16.73 5.44
CA SER A 84 -9.85 -17.13 4.66
C SER A 84 -9.24 -18.42 5.22
N ASN A 85 -9.07 -18.48 6.54
CA ASN A 85 -8.57 -19.66 7.25
C ASN A 85 -9.49 -20.88 7.05
N ASN A 86 -10.81 -20.69 7.09
CA ASN A 86 -11.76 -21.77 6.87
C ASN A 86 -11.79 -22.26 5.42
N ILE A 87 -11.72 -21.35 4.43
CA ILE A 87 -11.62 -21.71 3.01
C ILE A 87 -10.32 -22.49 2.75
N ALA A 88 -9.20 -22.06 3.34
CA ALA A 88 -7.92 -22.78 3.24
C ALA A 88 -8.02 -24.22 3.78
N LYS A 89 -8.62 -24.40 4.96
CA LYS A 89 -8.88 -25.73 5.53
C LYS A 89 -9.77 -26.59 4.62
N GLY A 90 -10.83 -26.00 4.06
CA GLY A 90 -11.71 -26.69 3.11
C GLY A 90 -10.97 -27.11 1.83
N ALA A 91 -10.10 -26.25 1.31
CA ALA A 91 -9.31 -26.56 0.12
C ALA A 91 -8.30 -27.70 0.36
N ALA A 92 -7.66 -27.72 1.53
CA ALA A 92 -6.81 -28.84 1.95
C ALA A 92 -7.60 -30.16 2.01
N LEU A 93 -8.81 -30.13 2.59
CA LEU A 93 -9.67 -31.31 2.69
C LEU A 93 -10.10 -31.83 1.31
N MET A 94 -10.57 -30.96 0.41
CA MET A 94 -11.03 -31.34 -0.93
C MET A 94 -9.91 -31.94 -1.79
N SER A 95 -8.67 -31.44 -1.64
CA SER A 95 -7.50 -31.93 -2.39
C SER A 95 -6.77 -33.09 -1.72
N ASN A 96 -7.18 -33.49 -0.51
CA ASN A 96 -6.48 -34.46 0.32
C ASN A 96 -4.99 -34.09 0.50
N THR A 97 -4.77 -32.82 0.87
CA THR A 97 -3.48 -32.23 1.20
C THR A 97 -3.49 -31.67 2.63
N GLU A 98 -2.35 -31.17 3.09
CA GLU A 98 -2.16 -30.60 4.41
C GLU A 98 -1.93 -29.08 4.31
N LEU A 99 -2.68 -28.26 5.05
CA LEU A 99 -2.35 -26.85 5.26
C LEU A 99 -1.24 -26.77 6.31
N ILE A 100 -0.01 -26.44 5.89
CA ILE A 100 1.18 -26.50 6.75
C ILE A 100 1.66 -25.14 7.26
N SER A 101 1.18 -24.04 6.68
CA SER A 101 1.56 -22.70 7.13
C SER A 101 0.48 -21.66 6.85
N THR A 102 0.25 -20.78 7.83
CA THR A 102 -0.50 -19.53 7.69
C THR A 102 0.38 -18.38 8.22
N ARG A 103 0.84 -17.51 7.34
CA ARG A 103 1.73 -16.39 7.67
C ARG A 103 1.04 -15.06 7.47
N ILE A 104 1.13 -14.15 8.44
CA ILE A 104 0.78 -12.74 8.24
C ILE A 104 2.05 -12.02 7.77
N LEU A 105 2.05 -11.60 6.50
CA LEU A 105 3.21 -10.91 5.91
C LEU A 105 3.20 -9.39 6.15
N GLY A 106 2.05 -8.87 6.56
CA GLY A 106 1.83 -7.48 6.91
C GLY A 106 0.37 -7.25 7.29
N SER A 107 0.14 -6.25 8.13
CA SER A 107 -1.19 -5.77 8.53
C SER A 107 -1.27 -4.27 8.38
N ALA A 108 -2.49 -3.76 8.31
CA ALA A 108 -2.75 -2.33 8.35
C ALA A 108 -4.12 -2.11 8.95
N TRP A 109 -4.17 -1.46 10.10
CA TRP A 109 -5.42 -1.04 10.71
C TRP A 109 -6.14 0.03 9.87
N PRO A 110 -7.49 0.13 9.98
CA PRO A 110 -8.21 1.29 9.47
C PRO A 110 -7.60 2.59 9.98
N ARG A 111 -7.44 3.60 9.15
CA ARG A 111 -6.79 4.86 9.57
C ARG A 111 -7.75 5.72 10.36
N TYR A 112 -7.31 6.27 11.48
CA TYR A 112 -8.09 7.25 12.25
C TYR A 112 -7.19 8.42 12.66
N PHE A 113 -7.32 9.54 11.95
CA PHE A 113 -6.39 10.66 12.09
C PHE A 113 -6.91 11.76 13.01
N SER A 114 -5.97 12.43 13.69
CA SER A 114 -6.24 13.49 14.65
C SER A 114 -6.71 14.76 13.95
N LYS A 115 -7.95 15.18 14.22
CA LYS A 115 -8.51 16.41 13.65
C LYS A 115 -7.74 17.66 14.10
N PRO A 116 -7.40 17.87 15.38
CA PRO A 116 -6.62 19.05 15.80
C PRO A 116 -5.29 19.18 15.05
N VAL A 117 -4.53 18.08 14.93
CA VAL A 117 -3.26 18.08 14.20
C VAL A 117 -3.47 18.31 12.69
N ALA A 118 -4.53 17.73 12.11
CA ALA A 118 -4.87 17.94 10.71
C ALA A 118 -5.25 19.40 10.40
N THR A 119 -5.96 20.08 11.31
CA THR A 119 -6.28 21.50 11.16
C THR A 119 -5.01 22.36 11.20
N ALA A 120 -4.14 22.15 12.20
CA ALA A 120 -2.86 22.87 12.29
C ALA A 120 -1.99 22.64 11.04
N MET A 121 -1.90 21.39 10.58
CA MET A 121 -1.19 21.05 9.35
C MET A 121 -1.80 21.75 8.13
N TYR A 122 -3.13 21.87 8.06
CA TYR A 122 -3.80 22.57 6.97
C TYR A 122 -3.55 24.09 6.98
N ASP A 123 -3.45 24.70 8.15
CA ASP A 123 -3.04 26.11 8.25
C ASP A 123 -1.63 26.32 7.70
N ASN A 124 -0.71 25.41 7.98
CA ASN A 124 0.63 25.41 7.38
C ASN A 124 0.63 25.11 5.87
N ILE A 125 -0.30 24.29 5.37
CA ILE A 125 -0.47 24.09 3.91
C ILE A 125 -0.80 25.42 3.23
N LYS A 126 -1.71 26.22 3.82
CA LYS A 126 -2.10 27.52 3.25
C LYS A 126 -0.95 28.51 3.25
N GLU A 127 -0.16 28.53 4.33
CA GLU A 127 0.99 29.43 4.46
C GLU A 127 2.12 29.06 3.49
N VAL A 128 2.44 27.77 3.37
CA VAL A 128 3.49 27.30 2.44
C VAL A 128 3.07 27.47 0.98
N GLY A 129 1.78 27.28 0.69
CA GLY A 129 1.27 27.30 -0.68
C GLY A 129 1.65 26.07 -1.49
N LEU A 130 1.13 25.99 -2.72
CA LEU A 130 1.53 24.95 -3.66
C LEU A 130 2.97 25.16 -4.16
N PRO A 131 3.65 24.10 -4.64
CA PRO A 131 4.93 24.27 -5.31
C PRO A 131 4.76 25.11 -6.59
N GLU A 132 5.72 25.98 -6.87
CA GLU A 132 5.72 26.77 -8.10
C GLU A 132 6.03 25.88 -9.33
N TRP A 133 5.00 25.61 -10.11
CA TRP A 133 5.11 24.85 -11.35
C TRP A 133 5.55 25.75 -12.51
N SER A 134 6.58 25.31 -13.23
CA SER A 134 6.98 25.92 -14.50
C SER A 134 6.12 25.39 -15.65
N ASP A 135 6.16 26.08 -16.79
CA ASP A 135 5.53 25.61 -18.04
C ASP A 135 6.05 24.23 -18.46
N ALA A 136 7.32 23.94 -18.18
CA ALA A 136 7.92 22.63 -18.42
C ALA A 136 7.32 21.55 -17.52
N ASP A 137 7.03 21.86 -16.24
CA ASP A 137 6.37 20.93 -15.31
C ASP A 137 4.96 20.59 -15.79
N GLN A 138 4.19 21.62 -16.18
CA GLN A 138 2.84 21.43 -16.71
C GLN A 138 2.85 20.66 -18.03
N THR A 139 3.79 20.96 -18.92
CA THR A 139 3.95 20.27 -20.21
C THR A 139 4.24 18.79 -20.02
N LEU A 140 5.18 18.45 -19.13
CA LEU A 140 5.46 17.04 -18.83
C LEU A 140 4.26 16.35 -18.20
N ALA A 141 3.62 16.97 -17.20
CA ALA A 141 2.47 16.38 -16.51
C ALA A 141 1.32 16.04 -17.47
N LYS A 142 0.98 16.98 -18.37
CA LYS A 142 -0.04 16.78 -19.39
C LYS A 142 0.33 15.69 -20.40
N ALA A 143 1.60 15.65 -20.82
CA ALA A 143 2.08 14.59 -21.71
C ALA A 143 1.95 13.21 -21.05
N VAL A 144 2.34 13.07 -19.78
CA VAL A 144 2.24 11.80 -19.04
C VAL A 144 0.77 11.40 -18.80
N GLN A 145 -0.11 12.36 -18.52
CA GLN A 145 -1.55 12.10 -18.41
C GLN A 145 -2.16 11.62 -19.74
N LYS A 146 -1.74 12.21 -20.86
CA LYS A 146 -2.15 11.75 -22.20
C LYS A 146 -1.67 10.32 -22.47
N GLU A 147 -0.43 9.99 -22.11
CA GLU A 147 0.10 8.61 -22.17
C GLU A 147 -0.67 7.66 -21.24
N ALA A 148 -1.21 8.17 -20.13
CA ALA A 148 -2.10 7.42 -19.24
C ALA A 148 -3.55 7.30 -19.77
N GLY A 149 -3.85 7.84 -20.96
CA GLY A 149 -5.16 7.74 -21.61
C GLY A 149 -6.16 8.83 -21.22
N HIS A 150 -5.71 9.93 -20.63
CA HIS A 150 -6.60 11.06 -20.33
C HIS A 150 -6.97 11.82 -21.62
N GLU A 151 -8.26 11.94 -21.89
CA GLU A 151 -8.78 12.72 -23.03
C GLU A 151 -8.50 14.21 -22.86
N GLU A 152 -8.63 14.72 -21.63
CA GLU A 152 -8.40 16.12 -21.27
C GLU A 152 -7.36 16.23 -20.13
N PRO A 153 -6.05 16.28 -20.46
CA PRO A 153 -4.99 16.41 -19.46
C PRO A 153 -5.02 17.75 -18.71
N GLU A 154 -5.36 17.72 -17.43
CA GLU A 154 -5.44 18.91 -16.55
C GLU A 154 -4.06 19.46 -16.13
N GLY A 155 -3.04 18.60 -16.08
CA GLY A 155 -1.70 18.92 -15.59
C GLY A 155 -1.55 18.79 -14.07
N LEU A 156 -0.67 19.59 -13.49
CA LEU A 156 -0.43 19.69 -12.04
C LEU A 156 -1.41 20.67 -11.40
N ALA A 157 -1.81 20.39 -10.16
CA ALA A 157 -2.70 21.26 -9.39
C ALA A 157 -2.13 22.68 -9.27
N THR A 158 -2.97 23.68 -9.56
CA THR A 158 -2.63 25.12 -9.45
C THR A 158 -3.36 25.81 -8.31
N GLU A 159 -4.26 25.11 -7.63
CA GLU A 159 -5.05 25.61 -6.51
C GLU A 159 -4.97 24.65 -5.31
N ILE A 160 -4.90 25.23 -4.11
CA ILE A 160 -4.89 24.45 -2.86
C ILE A 160 -6.26 23.83 -2.66
N ASP A 161 -6.29 22.52 -2.41
CA ASP A 161 -7.53 21.80 -2.08
C ASP A 161 -8.00 22.15 -0.66
N THR A 162 -9.28 21.94 -0.39
CA THR A 162 -9.91 22.29 0.88
C THR A 162 -9.79 21.18 1.93
N LEU A 163 -9.70 21.58 3.20
CA LEU A 163 -9.87 20.65 4.31
C LEU A 163 -11.32 20.16 4.35
N ARG A 164 -11.51 18.83 4.26
CA ARG A 164 -12.84 18.20 4.25
C ARG A 164 -13.06 17.32 5.47
N LYS A 165 -14.34 17.14 5.82
CA LYS A 165 -14.76 16.13 6.80
C LYS A 165 -14.53 14.72 6.23
N PRO A 166 -14.39 13.70 7.11
CA PRO A 166 -14.39 12.31 6.68
C PRO A 166 -15.63 11.98 5.82
N LEU A 167 -15.45 11.11 4.83
CA LEU A 167 -16.58 10.63 4.04
C LEU A 167 -17.55 9.86 4.97
N PRO A 168 -18.87 10.09 4.84
CA PRO A 168 -19.85 9.26 5.54
C PRO A 168 -19.62 7.78 5.23
N GLU A 169 -19.82 6.91 6.23
CA GLU A 169 -19.53 5.47 6.12
C GLU A 169 -20.20 4.81 4.89
N LYS A 170 -21.45 5.16 4.61
CA LYS A 170 -22.18 4.67 3.41
C LYS A 170 -21.52 4.99 2.07
N TYR A 171 -20.64 5.98 2.02
CA TYR A 171 -19.89 6.38 0.82
C TYR A 171 -18.42 5.98 0.89
N ASN A 172 -17.95 5.46 2.04
CA ASN A 172 -16.59 4.99 2.20
C ASN A 172 -16.43 3.62 1.55
N LYS A 173 -15.83 3.60 0.36
CA LYS A 173 -15.52 2.36 -0.38
C LYS A 173 -14.10 1.82 -0.09
N GLY A 174 -13.45 2.33 0.95
CA GLY A 174 -12.04 2.09 1.22
C GLY A 174 -11.10 2.95 0.37
N GLY A 175 -9.81 2.60 0.32
CA GLY A 175 -8.80 3.39 -0.39
C GLY A 175 -7.40 2.80 -0.30
N GLY A 176 -6.38 3.64 -0.14
CA GLY A 176 -5.03 3.18 0.18
C GLY A 176 -4.97 2.49 1.55
N SER A 177 -3.99 1.62 1.75
CA SER A 177 -3.70 0.95 3.04
C SER A 177 -2.22 1.09 3.32
N ASP A 178 -1.91 1.37 4.58
CA ASP A 178 -0.57 1.72 5.06
C ASP A 178 -0.53 1.40 6.56
N ASP A 179 0.62 0.96 7.06
CA ASP A 179 0.82 0.53 8.46
C ASP A 179 0.71 1.68 9.46
N ILE A 180 0.75 2.94 9.00
CA ILE A 180 0.43 4.11 9.82
C ILE A 180 -0.97 4.04 10.45
N GLY A 181 -1.86 3.20 9.90
CA GLY A 181 -3.15 2.88 10.50
C GLY A 181 -2.97 2.39 11.94
N ASP A 182 -2.07 1.42 12.17
CA ASP A 182 -1.79 0.86 13.49
C ASP A 182 -1.30 1.94 14.46
N ILE A 183 -0.37 2.78 14.01
CA ILE A 183 0.16 3.90 14.80
C ILE A 183 -0.95 4.90 15.16
N SER A 184 -1.85 5.18 14.21
CA SER A 184 -2.94 6.14 14.42
C SER A 184 -3.87 5.76 15.56
N TRP A 185 -3.97 4.48 15.92
CA TRP A 185 -4.77 3.98 17.05
C TRP A 185 -4.03 3.95 18.40
N THR A 186 -2.76 4.35 18.42
CA THR A 186 -1.96 4.39 19.67
C THR A 186 -1.59 5.82 20.06
N VAL A 187 -1.40 6.70 19.08
CA VAL A 187 -1.05 8.10 19.29
C VAL A 187 -1.75 9.00 18.27
N PRO A 188 -2.12 10.25 18.64
CA PRO A 188 -2.67 11.20 17.69
C PRO A 188 -1.77 11.35 16.46
N THR A 189 -2.29 11.00 15.29
CA THR A 189 -1.51 10.87 14.05
C THR A 189 -2.21 11.58 12.89
N VAL A 190 -1.43 12.13 11.96
CA VAL A 190 -1.92 12.62 10.67
C VAL A 190 -0.95 12.15 9.57
N THR A 191 -1.42 12.11 8.32
CA THR A 191 -0.55 11.93 7.17
C THR A 191 -0.71 13.12 6.22
N LEU A 192 0.40 13.60 5.66
CA LEU A 192 0.39 14.65 4.66
C LEU A 192 0.40 14.03 3.26
N ARG A 193 -0.59 14.38 2.45
CA ARG A 193 -0.56 14.15 1.00
C ARG A 193 -0.35 15.49 0.31
N PHE A 194 0.84 15.70 -0.23
CA PHE A 194 1.22 16.95 -0.89
C PHE A 194 1.61 16.72 -2.35
N PRO A 195 1.28 17.65 -3.29
CA PRO A 195 1.58 17.49 -4.72
C PRO A 195 3.08 17.29 -4.99
N SER A 196 3.48 16.03 -5.21
CA SER A 196 4.85 15.59 -5.50
C SER A 196 4.90 14.50 -6.58
N ASN A 197 3.77 14.23 -7.22
CA ASN A 197 3.63 13.34 -8.35
C ASN A 197 2.55 13.90 -9.30
N ILE A 198 2.50 13.38 -10.53
CA ILE A 198 1.52 13.76 -11.54
C ILE A 198 0.16 13.14 -11.16
N PRO A 199 -0.93 13.94 -11.10
CA PRO A 199 -2.26 13.43 -10.75
C PRO A 199 -2.88 12.64 -11.92
N GLY A 200 -3.91 11.86 -11.63
CA GLY A 200 -4.64 11.08 -12.64
C GLY A 200 -3.97 9.78 -13.09
N LEU A 201 -2.80 9.43 -12.54
CA LEU A 201 -2.08 8.21 -12.95
C LEU A 201 -2.62 6.94 -12.28
N PRO A 202 -2.42 5.75 -12.89
CA PRO A 202 -3.04 4.49 -12.41
C PRO A 202 -2.66 4.05 -10.99
N GLY A 203 -1.49 4.47 -10.48
CA GLY A 203 -0.95 3.99 -9.21
C GLY A 203 -0.27 2.63 -9.37
N HIS A 204 0.82 2.40 -8.62
CA HIS A 204 1.67 1.19 -8.74
C HIS A 204 2.08 0.85 -10.20
N ASN A 205 2.20 1.89 -11.03
CA ASN A 205 2.50 1.81 -12.45
C ASN A 205 3.79 2.56 -12.74
N TRP A 206 4.52 2.16 -13.78
CA TRP A 206 5.77 2.81 -14.17
C TRP A 206 5.57 4.30 -14.52
N LEU A 207 4.39 4.71 -15.01
CA LEU A 207 4.08 6.13 -15.24
C LEU A 207 4.20 6.96 -13.96
N ASN A 208 3.80 6.39 -12.81
CA ASN A 208 3.91 7.05 -11.50
C ASN A 208 5.37 7.24 -11.04
N SER A 209 6.35 6.57 -11.66
CA SER A 209 7.76 6.75 -11.33
C SER A 209 8.42 7.90 -12.10
N ILE A 210 7.80 8.37 -13.20
CA ILE A 210 8.36 9.43 -14.06
C ILE A 210 8.65 10.69 -13.25
N ALA A 211 7.69 11.17 -12.47
CA ALA A 211 7.84 12.40 -11.71
C ALA A 211 9.02 12.36 -10.72
N MET A 212 9.36 11.17 -10.19
CA MET A 212 10.39 10.96 -9.16
C MET A 212 11.79 11.37 -9.63
N ALA A 213 12.03 11.40 -10.94
CA ALA A 213 13.29 11.79 -11.54
C ALA A 213 13.30 13.24 -12.06
N THR A 214 12.31 14.07 -11.69
CA THR A 214 12.09 15.40 -12.28
C THR A 214 11.91 16.50 -11.23
N PRO A 215 12.01 17.79 -11.62
CA PRO A 215 11.70 18.90 -10.71
C PRO A 215 10.34 18.79 -10.01
N ILE A 216 9.33 18.18 -10.64
CA ILE A 216 7.97 17.99 -10.07
C ILE A 216 8.04 17.36 -8.67
N ALA A 217 8.69 16.19 -8.53
CA ALA A 217 8.75 15.50 -7.25
C ALA A 217 9.59 16.26 -6.22
N HIS A 218 10.68 16.90 -6.65
CA HIS A 218 11.56 17.62 -5.75
C HIS A 218 10.91 18.91 -5.21
N LYS A 219 10.26 19.70 -6.07
CA LYS A 219 9.50 20.89 -5.67
C LYS A 219 8.39 20.51 -4.69
N GLY A 220 7.64 19.46 -5.00
CA GLY A 220 6.59 18.92 -4.14
C GLY A 220 7.08 18.43 -2.79
N ALA A 221 8.15 17.63 -2.77
CA ALA A 221 8.74 17.11 -1.55
C ALA A 221 9.29 18.22 -0.66
N VAL A 222 9.93 19.24 -1.23
CA VAL A 222 10.45 20.40 -0.47
C VAL A 222 9.30 21.21 0.15
N ALA A 223 8.25 21.50 -0.61
CA ALA A 223 7.08 22.22 -0.07
C ALA A 223 6.38 21.40 1.02
N GLY A 224 6.12 20.11 0.78
CA GLY A 224 5.55 19.22 1.79
C GLY A 224 6.41 19.11 3.06
N ALA A 225 7.74 19.08 2.92
CA ALA A 225 8.66 19.06 4.06
C ALA A 225 8.57 20.36 4.89
N LYS A 226 8.38 21.53 4.26
CA LYS A 226 8.13 22.79 4.98
C LYS A 226 6.85 22.71 5.81
N VAL A 227 5.76 22.21 5.22
CA VAL A 227 4.48 22.02 5.93
C VAL A 227 4.66 21.13 7.16
N VAL A 228 5.35 19.99 7.01
CA VAL A 228 5.63 19.08 8.13
C VAL A 228 6.48 19.77 9.19
N ALA A 229 7.54 20.48 8.79
CA ALA A 229 8.43 21.18 9.72
C ALA A 229 7.70 22.27 10.51
N MET A 230 6.88 23.08 9.84
CA MET A 230 6.07 24.11 10.51
C MET A 230 5.04 23.49 11.47
N THR A 231 4.40 22.40 11.06
CA THR A 231 3.47 21.67 11.95
C THR A 231 4.19 21.12 13.19
N LEU A 232 5.42 20.65 13.05
CA LEU A 232 6.23 20.22 14.19
C LEU A 232 6.57 21.40 15.12
N VAL A 233 6.93 22.56 14.55
CA VAL A 233 7.15 23.78 15.34
C VAL A 233 5.89 24.12 16.14
N ASP A 234 4.72 24.15 15.51
CA ASP A 234 3.45 24.44 16.19
C ASP A 234 3.20 23.46 17.33
N LEU A 235 3.42 22.17 17.13
CA LEU A 235 3.28 21.16 18.19
C LEU A 235 4.26 21.35 19.36
N PHE A 236 5.44 21.93 19.12
CA PHE A 236 6.42 22.24 20.16
C PHE A 236 6.17 23.57 20.86
N THR A 237 5.59 24.56 20.18
CA THR A 237 5.46 25.92 20.69
C THR A 237 4.05 26.27 21.16
N ASP A 238 3.02 25.55 20.69
CA ASP A 238 1.64 25.71 21.12
C ASP A 238 1.14 24.44 21.84
N PRO A 239 1.19 24.42 23.19
CA PRO A 239 0.75 23.27 23.97
C PRO A 239 -0.77 22.98 23.83
N SER A 240 -1.57 23.93 23.34
CA SER A 240 -3.01 23.73 23.16
C SER A 240 -3.31 22.68 22.09
N ILE A 241 -2.53 22.63 21.01
CA ILE A 241 -2.70 21.65 19.92
C ILE A 241 -2.50 20.22 20.44
N VAL A 242 -1.48 20.01 21.29
CA VAL A 242 -1.20 18.71 21.90
C VAL A 242 -2.28 18.34 22.90
N ALA A 243 -2.77 19.29 23.70
CA ALA A 243 -3.87 19.07 24.63
C ALA A 243 -5.16 18.66 23.90
N ASP A 244 -5.51 19.39 22.84
CA ASP A 244 -6.68 19.12 22.01
C ASP A 244 -6.56 17.79 21.27
N ALA A 245 -5.37 17.44 20.77
CA ALA A 245 -5.12 16.16 20.12
C ALA A 245 -5.29 14.98 21.11
N LYS A 246 -4.81 15.12 22.35
CA LYS A 246 -5.00 14.11 23.41
C LYS A 246 -6.48 13.99 23.80
N LYS A 247 -7.16 15.12 23.96
CA LYS A 247 -8.59 15.16 24.27
C LYS A 247 -9.39 14.47 23.16
N TYR A 248 -9.13 14.83 21.90
CA TYR A 248 -9.76 14.20 20.74
C TYR A 248 -9.52 12.69 20.71
N TYR A 249 -8.28 12.25 20.95
CA TYR A 249 -7.97 10.82 21.00
C TYR A 249 -8.79 10.08 22.09
N GLN A 250 -8.87 10.63 23.30
CA GLN A 250 -9.59 10.01 24.42
C GLN A 250 -11.12 10.01 24.21
N GLU A 251 -11.68 11.14 23.80
CA GLU A 251 -13.13 11.34 23.74
C GLU A 251 -13.74 10.79 22.45
N GLU A 252 -13.03 10.84 21.32
CA GLU A 252 -13.58 10.51 19.99
C GLU A 252 -13.04 9.22 19.39
N GLN A 253 -11.80 8.84 19.68
CA GLN A 253 -11.17 7.71 19.02
C GLN A 253 -11.14 6.46 19.91
N ALA A 254 -10.46 6.55 21.05
CA ALA A 254 -10.32 5.45 22.00
C ALA A 254 -11.67 5.03 22.62
N SER A 255 -12.66 5.94 22.65
CA SER A 255 -14.02 5.65 23.09
C SER A 255 -14.80 4.75 22.11
N LYS A 256 -14.40 4.68 20.85
CA LYS A 256 -15.10 3.91 19.80
C LYS A 256 -14.62 2.47 19.70
N MET A 257 -13.31 2.25 19.85
CA MET A 257 -12.71 0.93 19.69
C MET A 257 -11.34 0.87 20.37
N GLU A 258 -11.06 -0.29 20.94
CA GLU A 258 -9.74 -0.64 21.47
C GLU A 258 -8.85 -1.21 20.36
N TYR A 259 -7.61 -0.71 20.26
CA TYR A 259 -6.61 -1.26 19.35
C TYR A 259 -6.23 -2.69 19.71
N LYS A 260 -6.16 -3.57 18.71
CA LYS A 260 -5.72 -4.96 18.84
C LYS A 260 -4.80 -5.32 17.69
N PRO A 261 -3.54 -5.72 17.94
CA PRO A 261 -2.65 -6.14 16.87
C PRO A 261 -3.31 -7.25 16.03
N MET A 262 -3.28 -7.10 14.70
CA MET A 262 -3.72 -8.16 13.78
C MET A 262 -2.65 -9.24 13.60
N ILE A 263 -1.38 -8.88 13.86
CA ILE A 263 -0.26 -9.82 13.92
C ILE A 263 -0.32 -10.63 15.21
N ARG A 264 0.06 -11.91 15.15
CA ARG A 264 0.14 -12.80 16.32
C ARG A 264 1.56 -12.81 16.89
N ASP A 265 1.71 -13.33 18.11
CA ASP A 265 3.00 -13.40 18.79
C ASP A 265 4.03 -14.23 18.01
N GLU A 266 3.58 -15.25 17.27
CA GLU A 266 4.44 -16.09 16.43
C GLU A 266 4.77 -15.49 15.05
N ASP A 267 4.07 -14.43 14.62
CA ASP A 267 4.31 -13.83 13.31
C ASP A 267 5.60 -13.01 13.31
N THR A 268 6.50 -13.30 12.36
CA THR A 268 7.76 -12.58 12.19
C THR A 268 7.73 -11.68 10.95
N PRO A 269 8.40 -10.51 10.95
CA PRO A 269 8.48 -9.65 9.79
C PRO A 269 9.00 -10.37 8.53
N ALA A 270 8.33 -10.18 7.39
CA ALA A 270 8.64 -10.83 6.13
C ALA A 270 9.83 -10.17 5.39
N ILE A 271 11.00 -10.16 6.04
CA ILE A 271 12.24 -9.52 5.55
C ILE A 271 12.83 -10.20 4.30
N ASP A 272 12.28 -11.34 3.91
CA ASP A 272 12.73 -12.18 2.80
C ASP A 272 12.04 -11.84 1.45
N LEU A 273 10.82 -11.28 1.46
CA LEU A 273 9.98 -11.11 0.26
C LEU A 273 10.70 -10.43 -0.91
N ASN A 274 11.43 -9.35 -0.63
CA ASN A 274 12.11 -8.56 -1.65
C ASN A 274 13.59 -8.94 -1.82
N ARG A 275 14.11 -9.94 -1.09
CA ARG A 275 15.54 -10.25 -1.06
C ARG A 275 16.09 -10.59 -2.44
N LYS A 276 15.39 -11.45 -3.19
CA LYS A 276 15.80 -11.88 -4.54
C LYS A 276 15.84 -10.70 -5.52
N ILE A 277 14.74 -9.94 -5.62
CA ILE A 277 14.64 -8.77 -6.49
C ILE A 277 15.72 -7.74 -6.13
N MET A 278 15.87 -7.43 -4.84
CA MET A 278 16.91 -6.53 -4.38
C MET A 278 18.31 -7.06 -4.73
N ALA A 279 18.59 -8.34 -4.56
CA ALA A 279 19.90 -8.91 -4.93
C ALA A 279 20.16 -8.80 -6.44
N THR A 280 19.16 -9.08 -7.27
CA THR A 280 19.23 -8.96 -8.74
C THR A 280 19.57 -7.53 -9.18
N TYR A 281 18.88 -6.53 -8.63
CA TYR A 281 18.98 -5.15 -9.13
C TYR A 281 19.94 -4.25 -8.35
N ARG A 282 20.45 -4.66 -7.18
CA ARG A 282 21.27 -3.80 -6.30
C ARG A 282 22.51 -3.24 -7.01
N ASN A 283 23.20 -4.04 -7.82
CA ASN A 283 24.39 -3.57 -8.52
C ASN A 283 24.07 -2.55 -9.62
N GLU A 284 22.93 -2.71 -10.31
CA GLU A 284 22.44 -1.74 -11.29
C GLU A 284 21.99 -0.44 -10.61
N MET A 285 21.24 -0.54 -9.50
CA MET A 285 20.77 0.62 -8.73
C MET A 285 21.93 1.47 -8.19
N LYS A 286 23.04 0.86 -7.77
CA LYS A 286 24.21 1.57 -7.25
C LYS A 286 24.78 2.61 -8.22
N LYS A 287 24.65 2.39 -9.54
CA LYS A 287 25.11 3.33 -10.57
C LYS A 287 24.38 4.67 -10.50
N TYR A 288 23.17 4.68 -9.95
CA TYR A 288 22.31 5.86 -9.85
C TYR A 288 22.28 6.47 -8.45
N TYR A 289 23.02 5.93 -7.48
CA TYR A 289 23.08 6.50 -6.14
C TYR A 289 23.67 7.91 -6.19
N TYR A 290 23.01 8.84 -5.49
CA TYR A 290 23.42 10.23 -5.49
C TYR A 290 24.84 10.39 -4.94
N ASN A 291 25.70 11.05 -5.72
CA ASN A 291 27.07 11.35 -5.37
C ASN A 291 27.23 12.86 -5.10
N PRO A 292 27.08 13.30 -3.84
CA PRO A 292 27.17 14.72 -3.49
C PRO A 292 28.58 15.30 -3.66
N LYS A 293 29.63 14.47 -3.87
CA LYS A 293 30.98 14.96 -4.17
C LYS A 293 31.15 15.39 -5.62
N LYS A 294 30.26 14.96 -6.52
CA LYS A 294 30.34 15.22 -7.97
C LYS A 294 29.27 16.18 -8.48
N TYR A 295 28.10 16.19 -7.85
CA TYR A 295 26.95 16.95 -8.31
C TYR A 295 26.30 17.66 -7.12
N ASP A 296 25.88 18.91 -7.31
CA ASP A 296 25.21 19.69 -6.26
C ASP A 296 23.79 19.19 -5.96
N THR A 297 23.15 18.54 -6.95
CA THR A 297 21.80 18.00 -6.80
C THR A 297 21.65 16.66 -7.53
N TYR A 298 20.70 15.85 -7.08
CA TYR A 298 20.35 14.60 -7.74
C TYR A 298 19.89 14.81 -9.19
N LEU A 299 19.14 15.88 -9.46
CA LEU A 299 18.69 16.21 -10.83
C LEU A 299 19.86 16.53 -11.77
N LYS A 300 20.90 17.23 -11.29
CA LYS A 300 22.14 17.46 -12.07
C LYS A 300 22.85 16.14 -12.37
N GLN A 301 22.91 15.22 -11.41
CA GLN A 301 23.49 13.89 -11.62
C GLN A 301 22.75 13.10 -12.69
N LEU A 302 21.42 13.14 -12.67
CA LEU A 302 20.60 12.42 -13.65
C LEU A 302 20.78 12.94 -15.07
N GLY A 303 21.13 14.22 -15.25
CA GLY A 303 21.44 14.79 -16.56
C GLY A 303 20.28 14.74 -17.56
N ILE A 304 19.04 14.65 -17.08
CA ILE A 304 17.86 14.53 -17.94
C ILE A 304 17.57 15.85 -18.67
N LYS A 305 17.22 15.75 -19.96
CA LYS A 305 16.71 16.90 -20.73
C LYS A 305 15.27 17.19 -20.31
N TYR A 306 14.99 18.35 -19.74
CA TYR A 306 13.69 18.66 -19.15
C TYR A 306 12.97 19.82 -19.88
N PRO A 307 11.67 19.70 -20.24
CA PRO A 307 10.83 18.51 -20.07
C PRO A 307 11.16 17.44 -21.12
N THR A 308 11.06 16.16 -20.75
CA THR A 308 11.19 15.04 -21.68
C THR A 308 9.81 14.65 -22.19
N VAL A 309 9.44 15.10 -23.38
CA VAL A 309 8.20 14.69 -24.07
C VAL A 309 8.56 13.92 -25.34
N LYS A 310 7.70 12.97 -25.74
CA LYS A 310 7.83 12.23 -26.99
C LYS A 310 7.17 12.98 -28.14
#